data_AF-A0A915IXK4-F1
#
_entry.id   AF-A0A915IXK4-F1
#
_cell.length_a   1.000
_cell.length_b   1.000
_cell.length_c   1.000
_cell.angle_alpha   90.00
_cell.angle_beta   90.00
_cell.angle_gamma   90.00
#
_symmetry.space_group_name_H-M   'P 1'
#
loop_
_entity.id
_entity.type
_entity.pdbx_description
1 polymer ?
#
loop_
_entity_poly.entity_id
_entity_poly.type
_entity_poly.pdbx_seq_one_letter_code
_entity_poly.pdbx_strand_id
1 'polypeptide(L)'
;MVAQVHRNNENFRVFVFMPPVPAFEGELGERSGIQVQAMLFHAYASINRSKQSLLTNLEREVGDTSKYIQFYALRTFAELGGKL
;
A
#
# COMPACT_ATOMS: atom_id res chain seq x y z
N MET A 1 -4.54 -11.13 -14.54
CA MET A 1 -3.96 -12.26 -13.79
C MET A 1 -4.84 -12.68 -12.61
N VAL A 2 -5.00 -11.85 -11.56
CA VAL A 2 -5.83 -12.18 -10.37
C VAL A 2 -7.26 -12.62 -10.74
N ALA A 3 -7.93 -11.91 -11.64
CA ALA A 3 -9.26 -12.30 -12.11
C ALA A 3 -9.28 -13.65 -12.85
N GLN A 4 -8.20 -13.98 -13.57
CA GLN A 4 -8.11 -15.25 -14.28
C GLN A 4 -7.95 -16.42 -13.31
N VAL A 5 -7.05 -16.30 -12.34
CA VAL A 5 -6.86 -17.34 -11.30
C VAL A 5 -8.09 -17.48 -10.41
N HIS A 6 -8.83 -16.39 -10.16
CA HIS A 6 -10.14 -16.46 -9.49
C HIS A 6 -11.13 -17.32 -10.28
N ARG A 7 -11.27 -17.09 -11.59
CA ARG A 7 -12.14 -17.89 -12.47
C ARG A 7 -11.73 -19.36 -12.57
N ASN A 8 -10.42 -19.63 -12.53
CA ASN A 8 -9.90 -20.99 -12.59
C ASN A 8 -9.92 -21.71 -11.23
N ASN A 9 -10.35 -21.04 -10.15
CA ASN A 9 -10.29 -21.54 -8.78
C ASN A 9 -8.88 -22.00 -8.37
N GLU A 10 -7.86 -21.24 -8.79
CA GLU A 10 -6.45 -21.52 -8.51
C GLU A 10 -5.97 -20.74 -7.29
N ASN A 11 -5.03 -21.33 -6.55
CA ASN A 11 -4.39 -20.68 -5.41
C ASN A 11 -3.34 -19.68 -5.89
N PHE A 12 -3.55 -18.41 -5.57
CA PHE A 12 -2.62 -17.34 -5.92
C PHE A 12 -2.64 -16.22 -4.87
N ARG A 13 -1.47 -15.73 -4.45
CA ARG A 13 -1.32 -14.65 -3.47
C ARG A 13 -0.19 -13.70 -3.85
N VAL A 14 -0.43 -12.40 -3.69
CA VAL A 14 0.51 -11.30 -3.90
C VAL A 14 0.77 -10.61 -2.57
N PHE A 15 2.04 -10.50 -2.19
CA PHE A 15 2.48 -9.76 -1.01
C PHE A 15 3.26 -8.53 -1.48
N VAL A 16 2.74 -7.34 -1.20
CA VAL A 16 3.37 -6.08 -1.58
C VAL A 16 4.01 -5.47 -0.34
N PHE A 17 5.34 -5.40 -0.32
CA PHE A 17 6.08 -4.70 0.71
C PHE A 17 6.45 -3.31 0.21
N MET A 18 6.02 -2.28 0.95
CA MET A 18 6.32 -0.90 0.62
C MET A 18 6.78 -0.12 1.87
N PRO A 19 7.65 0.89 1.71
CA PRO A 19 8.03 1.72 2.85
C PRO A 19 6.80 2.45 3.41
N PRO A 20 6.74 2.69 4.74
CA PRO A 20 5.63 3.42 5.34
C PRO A 20 5.56 4.87 4.88
N VAL A 21 6.71 5.46 4.55
CA VAL A 21 6.85 6.83 4.02
C VAL A 21 7.98 6.82 2.97
N PRO A 22 7.84 7.50 1.81
CA PRO A 22 8.92 7.68 0.85
C PRO A 22 10.16 8.35 1.47
N ALA A 23 11.35 7.94 1.06
CA ALA A 23 12.61 8.51 1.54
C ALA A 23 12.93 9.84 0.83
N PHE A 24 12.18 10.88 1.17
CA PHE A 24 12.39 12.25 0.68
C PHE A 24 12.53 13.21 1.86
N GLU A 25 13.27 14.29 1.67
CA GLU A 25 13.42 15.34 2.67
C GLU A 25 12.09 16.07 2.91
N GLY A 26 11.83 16.40 4.18
CA GLY A 26 10.65 17.15 4.61
C GLY A 26 9.68 16.36 5.48
N GLU A 27 8.94 17.08 6.32
CA GLU A 27 7.98 16.48 7.24
C GLU A 27 6.58 16.38 6.61
N LEU A 28 5.89 15.28 6.88
CA LEU A 28 4.51 15.09 6.42
C LEU A 28 3.59 16.13 7.07
N GLY A 29 2.78 16.79 6.25
CA GLY A 29 1.89 17.87 6.69
C GLY A 29 2.52 19.26 6.69
N GLU A 30 3.84 19.37 6.51
CA GLU A 30 4.52 20.65 6.37
C GLU A 30 4.72 21.05 4.90
N ARG A 31 5.03 22.34 4.67
CA ARG A 31 5.44 22.84 3.33
C ARG A 31 6.72 22.16 2.85
N SER A 32 7.60 21.77 3.76
CA SER A 32 8.84 21.03 3.45
C SER A 32 8.55 19.66 2.83
N GLY A 33 7.45 18.99 3.20
CA GLY A 33 7.10 17.64 2.76
C GLY A 33 6.18 17.53 1.55
N ILE A 34 6.03 18.57 0.71
CA ILE A 34 5.14 18.53 -0.47
C ILE A 34 5.49 17.37 -1.42
N GLN A 35 6.77 17.07 -1.60
CA GLN A 35 7.22 15.98 -2.47
C GLN A 35 6.78 14.61 -1.92
N VAL A 36 6.97 14.40 -0.61
CA VAL A 36 6.53 13.18 0.09
C VAL A 36 5.02 13.01 -0.05
N GLN A 37 4.26 14.10 0.13
CA GLN A 37 2.80 14.11 0.01
C GLN A 37 2.34 13.78 -1.41
N ALA A 38 2.97 14.35 -2.43
CA ALA A 38 2.65 14.06 -3.83
C ALA A 38 2.88 12.58 -4.17
N MET A 39 3.99 12.00 -3.71
CA MET A 39 4.24 10.57 -3.91
C MET A 39 3.25 9.67 -3.18
N LEU A 40 2.94 9.97 -1.91
CA LEU A 40 1.92 9.23 -1.18
C LEU A 40 0.56 9.35 -1.85
N PHE A 41 0.19 10.54 -2.34
CA PHE A 41 -1.03 10.77 -3.08
C PHE A 41 -1.12 9.85 -4.30
N HIS A 42 -0.08 9.81 -5.14
CA HIS A 42 -0.03 8.94 -6.31
C HIS A 42 -0.05 7.45 -5.94
N ALA A 43 0.73 7.04 -4.94
CA ALA A 43 0.76 5.65 -4.47
C ALA A 43 -0.63 5.20 -4.00
N TYR A 44 -1.30 5.98 -3.15
CA TYR A 44 -2.64 5.64 -2.68
C TYR A 44 -3.69 5.72 -3.79
N ALA A 45 -3.59 6.68 -4.72
CA ALA A 45 -4.50 6.76 -5.86
C ALA A 45 -4.42 5.51 -6.75
N SER A 46 -3.21 4.97 -6.97
CA SER A 46 -3.01 3.73 -7.71
C SER A 46 -3.46 2.48 -6.94
N ILE A 47 -3.32 2.47 -5.61
CA ILE A 47 -3.65 1.29 -4.78
C ILE A 47 -5.14 1.21 -4.44
N ASN A 48 -5.72 2.23 -3.81
CA ASN A 48 -7.08 2.15 -3.24
C ASN A 48 -7.90 3.46 -3.16
N ARG A 49 -7.34 4.63 -3.53
CA ARG A 49 -8.03 5.94 -3.42
C ARG A 49 -8.58 6.47 -4.74
N SER A 50 -8.74 5.60 -5.74
CA SER A 50 -9.34 5.96 -7.04
C SER A 50 -10.36 4.92 -7.48
N LYS A 51 -11.38 5.34 -8.23
CA LYS A 51 -12.34 4.44 -8.90
C LYS A 51 -11.67 3.48 -9.89
N GLN A 52 -10.47 3.82 -10.35
CA GLN A 52 -9.65 3.03 -11.27
C GLN A 52 -8.46 2.37 -10.55
N SER A 53 -8.39 2.45 -9.21
CA SER A 53 -7.31 1.87 -8.44
C SER A 53 -7.30 0.35 -8.52
N LEU A 54 -6.14 -0.25 -8.25
CA LEU A 54 -5.94 -1.70 -8.29
C LEU A 54 -6.98 -2.44 -7.44
N LEU A 55 -7.14 -2.06 -6.17
CA LEU A 55 -8.06 -2.76 -5.27
C LEU A 55 -9.52 -2.56 -5.68
N THR A 56 -9.92 -1.35 -6.09
CA THR A 56 -11.29 -1.11 -6.55
C THR A 56 -11.61 -1.92 -7.81
N ASN A 57 -10.67 -2.06 -8.75
CA ASN A 57 -10.89 -2.88 -9.95
C ASN A 57 -10.96 -4.37 -9.60
N LEU A 58 -10.08 -4.86 -8.73
CA LEU A 58 -10.11 -6.25 -8.29
C LEU A 58 -11.39 -6.58 -7.52
N GLU A 59 -11.85 -5.70 -6.63
CA GLU A 59 -13.06 -5.90 -5.83
C GLU A 59 -14.30 -6.09 -6.71
N ARG A 60 -14.40 -5.37 -7.84
CA ARG A 60 -15.48 -5.56 -8.81
C ARG A 60 -15.47 -6.93 -9.49
N GLU A 61 -14.30 -7.54 -9.65
CA GLU A 61 -14.16 -8.82 -10.36
C GLU A 61 -14.19 -10.04 -9.43
N VAL A 62 -13.64 -9.93 -8.22
CA VAL A 62 -13.45 -11.08 -7.31
C VAL A 62 -14.11 -10.90 -5.93
N GLY A 63 -14.71 -9.74 -5.67
CA GLY A 63 -15.25 -9.39 -4.35
C GLY A 63 -14.14 -9.16 -3.33
N ASP A 64 -14.01 -10.06 -2.35
CA ASP A 64 -12.98 -9.95 -1.32
C ASP A 64 -11.56 -10.13 -1.89
N THR A 65 -10.82 -9.02 -1.94
CA THR A 65 -9.45 -8.98 -2.49
C THR A 65 -8.38 -9.50 -1.51
N SER A 66 -8.69 -9.64 -0.22
CA SER A 66 -7.72 -10.03 0.82
C SER A 66 -7.13 -11.44 0.60
N LYS A 67 -7.88 -12.29 -0.10
CA LYS A 67 -7.45 -13.63 -0.50
C LYS A 67 -6.33 -13.63 -1.53
N TYR A 68 -6.19 -12.54 -2.29
CA TYR A 68 -5.30 -12.44 -3.45
C TYR A 68 -4.16 -11.45 -3.28
N ILE A 69 -4.37 -10.33 -2.58
CA ILE A 69 -3.36 -9.28 -2.47
C ILE A 69 -3.38 -8.62 -1.08
N GLN A 70 -2.20 -8.45 -0.50
CA GLN A 70 -2.01 -7.80 0.81
C GLN A 70 -0.79 -6.87 0.79
N PHE A 71 -0.90 -5.72 1.47
CA PHE A 71 0.12 -4.68 1.55
C PHE A 71 0.72 -4.63 2.96
N TYR A 72 2.03 -4.56 3.05
CA TYR A 72 2.78 -4.55 4.31
C TYR A 72 3.86 -3.47 4.29
N ALA A 73 4.19 -2.97 5.48
CA ALA A 73 5.34 -2.13 5.72
C ALA A 73 6.20 -2.76 6.82
N LEU A 74 7.51 -2.58 6.72
CA LEU A 74 8.45 -3.01 7.75
C LEU A 74 8.74 -1.85 8.69
N ARG A 75 8.72 -2.12 10.00
CA ARG A 75 9.09 -1.17 11.05
C ARG A 75 9.85 -1.91 12.14
N THR A 76 10.91 -1.29 12.65
CA THR A 76 11.61 -1.71 13.86
C THR A 76 11.42 -0.66 14.96
N PHE A 77 11.67 -1.03 16.21
CA PHE A 77 11.71 -0.11 17.34
C PHE A 77 12.98 -0.35 18.15
N ALA A 78 13.44 0.68 18.86
CA ALA A 78 14.54 0.62 19.80
C ALA A 78 14.31 1.65 20.91
N GLU A 79 14.89 1.44 22.09
CA GLU A 79 14.87 2.43 23.16
C GLU A 79 15.98 3.47 22.96
N LEU A 80 15.63 4.75 23.13
CA LEU A 80 16.57 5.85 23.07
C LEU A 80 16.47 6.66 24.38
N GLY A 81 17.56 6.76 25.13
CA GLY A 81 17.64 7.60 26.33
C GLY A 81 17.41 6.91 27.68
N GLY A 82 17.11 5.61 27.72
CA GLY A 82 17.28 4.74 28.90
C GLY A 82 16.74 5.25 30.24
N LYS A 83 15.61 5.95 30.28
CA LYS A 83 14.93 6.30 31.54
C LYS A 83 13.53 5.68 31.56
N LEU A 84 13.39 4.66 32.41
CA LEU A 84 12.11 4.23 32.99
C LEU A 84 11.50 5.37 33.81
#